data_AF-A0A4S3M5F8-F1
#
_entry.id   AF-A0A4S3M5F8-F1
#
_cell.length_a   1.000
_cell.length_b   1.000
_cell.length_c   1.000
_cell.angle_alpha   90.00
_cell.angle_beta   90.00
_cell.angle_gamma   90.00
#
_symmetry.space_group_name_H-M   'P 1'
#
loop_
_entity.id
_entity.type
_entity.pdbx_description
1 polymer ?
#
loop_
_entity_poly.entity_id
_entity_poly.type
_entity_poly.pdbx_seq_one_letter_code
_entity_poly.pdbx_strand_id
1 'polypeptide(L)'
;MTLPPAIIDFDFASQNYTSDQLIEVWMPEIEAVAATHVPDDRFVSFLVAAMRLIARSKSLKGFNLMDLVQKAGYSRSTFFRLFEGYTGFLLKGYQMTCLLSVKVYKKYLSEQELDLDDFCKYTADVFFGANCTIPNEIIQMLYKENNLAHKEFHPHLPEIASIIEEYFSQNQKTQNYKVDQQELVGVLTSLDLVILNARLDDDPLWGTSFYYNKLKKILKGYFLASQ
;
A
#
# COMPACT_ATOMS: atom_id res chain seq x y z
N MET A 1 11.63 -23.52 11.23
CA MET A 1 11.40 -22.23 10.55
C MET A 1 10.50 -21.42 11.47
N THR A 2 10.92 -20.21 11.84
CA THR A 2 10.07 -19.25 12.57
C THR A 2 8.97 -18.76 11.63
N LEU A 3 7.74 -18.67 12.11
CA LEU A 3 6.63 -18.08 11.34
C LEU A 3 6.98 -16.62 11.00
N PRO A 4 6.66 -16.15 9.78
CA PRO A 4 6.83 -14.74 9.44
C PRO A 4 5.95 -13.87 10.37
N PRO A 5 6.41 -12.66 10.75
CA PRO A 5 5.65 -11.76 11.60
C PRO A 5 4.32 -11.37 10.92
N ALA A 6 3.26 -11.11 11.70
CA ALA A 6 2.04 -10.57 11.12
C ALA A 6 2.29 -9.13 10.60
N ILE A 7 1.41 -8.62 9.72
CA ILE A 7 1.52 -7.23 9.21
C ILE A 7 1.61 -6.21 10.36
N ILE A 8 0.98 -6.52 11.49
CA ILE A 8 0.90 -5.65 12.66
C ILE A 8 2.12 -5.74 13.58
N ASP A 9 2.99 -6.73 13.38
CA ASP A 9 4.17 -6.99 14.23
C ASP A 9 5.45 -6.35 13.68
N PHE A 10 5.35 -5.55 12.62
CA PHE A 10 6.50 -4.84 12.09
C PHE A 10 7.00 -3.77 13.06
N ASP A 11 8.32 -3.67 13.21
CA ASP A 11 8.99 -2.61 13.97
C ASP A 11 10.15 -2.03 13.18
N PHE A 12 9.83 -1.09 12.30
CA PHE A 12 10.82 -0.39 11.47
C PHE A 12 11.68 0.61 12.25
N ALA A 13 11.37 0.84 13.54
CA ALA A 13 12.22 1.65 14.40
C ALA A 13 13.46 0.87 14.87
N SER A 14 13.29 -0.43 15.16
CA SER A 14 14.34 -1.27 15.76
C SER A 14 15.05 -2.17 14.76
N GLN A 15 14.42 -2.50 13.63
CA GLN A 15 15.01 -3.39 12.63
C GLN A 15 14.60 -3.05 11.20
N ASN A 16 15.41 -3.52 10.24
CA ASN A 16 15.11 -3.41 8.82
C ASN A 16 14.51 -4.72 8.31
N TYR A 17 13.49 -4.63 7.47
CA TYR A 17 12.90 -5.76 6.79
C TYR A 17 13.26 -5.74 5.33
N THR A 18 13.57 -6.90 4.77
CA THR A 18 13.79 -7.06 3.34
C THR A 18 12.46 -7.03 2.60
N SER A 19 12.47 -6.59 1.33
CA SER A 19 11.27 -6.59 0.49
C SER A 19 10.63 -7.99 0.41
N ASP A 20 11.43 -9.06 0.41
CA ASP A 20 10.93 -10.45 0.37
C ASP A 20 10.11 -10.80 1.60
N GLN A 21 10.60 -10.44 2.80
CA GLN A 21 9.87 -10.66 4.05
C GLN A 21 8.54 -9.89 4.05
N LEU A 22 8.55 -8.65 3.55
CA LEU A 22 7.34 -7.85 3.46
C LEU A 22 6.35 -8.46 2.47
N ILE A 23 6.80 -8.90 1.30
CA ILE A 23 5.96 -9.54 0.29
C ILE A 23 5.37 -10.85 0.81
N GLU A 24 6.15 -11.68 1.53
CA GLU A 24 5.69 -12.93 2.13
C GLU A 24 4.50 -12.72 3.08
N VAL A 25 4.52 -11.61 3.82
CA VAL A 25 3.48 -11.25 4.79
C VAL A 25 2.29 -10.52 4.13
N TRP A 26 2.55 -9.62 3.19
CA TRP A 26 1.50 -8.82 2.54
C TRP A 26 0.71 -9.60 1.51
N MET A 27 1.33 -10.51 0.76
CA MET A 27 0.67 -11.22 -0.34
C MET A 27 -0.58 -11.99 0.10
N PRO A 28 -0.55 -12.81 1.16
CA PRO A 28 -1.73 -13.56 1.60
C PRO A 28 -2.88 -12.64 2.03
N GLU A 29 -2.58 -11.52 2.68
CA GLU A 29 -3.60 -10.57 3.14
C GLU A 29 -4.26 -9.83 1.97
N ILE A 30 -3.46 -9.43 0.97
CA ILE A 30 -3.98 -8.83 -0.26
C ILE A 30 -4.85 -9.83 -1.03
N GLU A 31 -4.42 -11.09 -1.14
CA GLU A 31 -5.20 -12.15 -1.79
C GLU A 31 -6.55 -12.39 -1.09
N ALA A 32 -6.54 -12.45 0.25
CA ALA A 32 -7.76 -12.67 1.04
C ALA A 32 -8.77 -11.52 0.91
N VAL A 33 -8.29 -10.27 0.94
CA VAL A 33 -9.14 -9.10 0.74
C VAL A 33 -9.62 -8.99 -0.70
N ALA A 34 -8.78 -9.29 -1.69
CA ALA A 34 -9.16 -9.24 -3.10
C ALA A 34 -10.36 -10.15 -3.41
N ALA A 35 -10.37 -11.36 -2.84
CA ALA A 35 -11.44 -12.34 -3.02
C ALA A 35 -12.82 -11.87 -2.52
N THR A 36 -12.88 -10.83 -1.67
CA THR A 36 -14.13 -10.32 -1.11
C THR A 36 -14.49 -8.92 -1.60
N HIS A 37 -13.51 -8.14 -2.09
CA HIS A 37 -13.70 -6.74 -2.45
C HIS A 37 -13.64 -6.46 -3.96
N VAL A 38 -13.09 -7.38 -4.76
CA VAL A 38 -13.03 -7.22 -6.21
C VAL A 38 -14.09 -8.11 -6.85
N PRO A 39 -15.09 -7.52 -7.53
CA PRO A 39 -16.25 -8.29 -8.03
C PRO A 39 -15.94 -9.15 -9.27
N ASP A 40 -14.86 -8.87 -9.99
CA ASP A 40 -14.47 -9.63 -11.18
C ASP A 40 -13.34 -10.62 -10.85
N ASP A 41 -13.69 -11.90 -10.66
CA ASP A 41 -12.76 -12.99 -10.39
C ASP A 41 -11.63 -13.09 -11.42
N ARG A 42 -11.88 -12.67 -12.67
CA ARG A 42 -10.87 -12.67 -13.73
C ARG A 42 -9.81 -11.61 -13.44
N PHE A 43 -10.25 -10.42 -13.01
CA PHE A 43 -9.33 -9.36 -12.58
C PHE A 43 -8.46 -9.85 -11.42
N VAL A 44 -9.07 -10.46 -10.40
CA VAL A 44 -8.36 -11.01 -9.23
C VAL A 44 -7.33 -12.04 -9.68
N SER A 45 -7.72 -12.97 -10.55
CA SER A 45 -6.81 -14.02 -11.03
C SER A 45 -5.59 -13.45 -11.77
N PHE A 46 -5.78 -12.43 -12.61
CA PHE A 46 -4.67 -11.74 -13.27
C PHE A 46 -3.81 -10.95 -12.27
N LEU A 47 -4.43 -10.22 -11.34
CA LEU A 47 -3.71 -9.46 -10.31
C LEU A 47 -2.82 -10.39 -9.46
N VAL A 48 -3.39 -11.46 -8.91
CA VAL A 48 -2.68 -12.44 -8.07
C VAL A 48 -1.56 -13.12 -8.84
N ALA A 49 -1.80 -13.53 -10.08
CA ALA A 49 -0.76 -14.10 -10.93
C ALA A 49 0.39 -13.11 -11.17
N ALA A 50 0.08 -11.83 -11.43
CA ALA A 50 1.08 -10.79 -11.63
C ALA A 50 1.89 -10.51 -10.36
N MET A 51 1.23 -10.33 -9.22
CA MET A 51 1.91 -10.08 -7.94
C MET A 51 2.86 -11.24 -7.59
N ARG A 52 2.43 -12.49 -7.79
CA ARG A 52 3.29 -13.68 -7.58
C ARG A 52 4.46 -13.78 -8.56
N LEU A 53 4.30 -13.31 -9.80
CA LEU A 53 5.39 -13.23 -10.78
C LEU A 53 6.41 -12.17 -10.38
N ILE A 54 5.93 -10.96 -10.05
CA ILE A 54 6.78 -9.82 -9.65
C ILE A 54 7.51 -10.12 -8.35
N ALA A 55 6.85 -10.76 -7.37
CA ALA A 55 7.47 -11.20 -6.13
C ALA A 55 8.70 -12.10 -6.35
N ARG A 56 8.70 -12.91 -7.42
CA ARG A 56 9.81 -13.80 -7.76
C ARG A 56 10.92 -13.11 -8.54
N SER A 57 10.56 -12.22 -9.48
CA SER A 57 11.54 -11.56 -10.35
C SER A 57 12.13 -10.28 -9.76
N LYS A 58 11.44 -9.66 -8.80
CA LYS A 58 11.76 -8.35 -8.19
C LYS A 58 11.95 -7.21 -9.19
N SER A 59 11.50 -7.41 -10.43
CA SER A 59 11.63 -6.48 -11.55
C SER A 59 10.63 -6.86 -12.65
N LEU A 60 10.24 -5.87 -13.45
CA LEU A 60 9.39 -6.07 -14.63
C LEU A 60 10.12 -6.73 -15.80
N LYS A 61 11.46 -6.81 -15.77
CA LYS A 61 12.24 -7.54 -16.79
C LYS A 61 11.91 -9.03 -16.86
N GLY A 62 11.46 -9.61 -15.75
CA GLY A 62 10.99 -11.01 -15.68
C GLY A 62 9.48 -11.16 -15.93
N PHE A 63 8.77 -10.07 -16.22
CA PHE A 63 7.32 -10.10 -16.39
C PHE A 63 6.96 -10.45 -17.84
N ASN A 64 6.46 -11.65 -18.06
CA ASN A 64 6.01 -12.12 -19.36
C ASN A 64 4.49 -12.25 -19.40
N LEU A 65 3.84 -11.61 -20.38
CA LEU A 65 2.39 -11.68 -20.57
C LEU A 65 1.90 -13.12 -20.78
N MET A 66 2.66 -13.96 -21.48
CA MET A 66 2.28 -15.36 -21.71
C MET A 66 2.29 -16.16 -20.41
N ASP A 67 3.28 -15.93 -19.55
CA ASP A 67 3.33 -16.57 -18.23
C ASP A 67 2.21 -16.06 -17.32
N LEU A 68 1.88 -14.76 -17.42
CA LEU A 68 0.76 -14.16 -16.70
C LEU A 68 -0.57 -14.82 -17.10
N VAL A 69 -0.89 -14.88 -18.39
CA VAL A 69 -2.18 -15.46 -18.85
C VAL A 69 -2.28 -16.94 -18.51
N GLN A 70 -1.17 -17.68 -18.62
CA GLN A 70 -1.10 -19.09 -18.23
C GLN A 70 -1.36 -19.26 -16.73
N LYS A 71 -0.69 -18.48 -15.87
CA LYS A 71 -0.86 -18.55 -14.42
C LYS A 71 -2.23 -18.08 -13.94
N ALA A 72 -2.80 -17.09 -14.61
CA ALA A 72 -4.15 -16.60 -14.33
C ALA A 72 -5.24 -17.59 -14.78
N GLY A 73 -4.91 -18.58 -15.63
CA GLY A 73 -5.87 -19.57 -16.13
C GLY A 73 -6.83 -19.02 -17.19
N TYR A 74 -6.47 -17.91 -17.85
CA TYR A 74 -7.30 -17.26 -18.87
C TYR A 74 -6.56 -17.08 -20.19
N SER A 75 -7.33 -16.80 -21.25
CA SER A 75 -6.77 -16.54 -22.58
C SER A 75 -6.19 -15.13 -22.70
N ARG A 76 -5.27 -14.96 -23.66
CA ARG A 76 -4.76 -13.64 -24.07
C ARG A 76 -5.88 -12.69 -24.49
N SER A 77 -6.91 -13.18 -25.20
CA SER A 77 -8.04 -12.36 -25.61
C SER A 77 -8.86 -11.84 -24.43
N THR A 78 -9.05 -12.65 -23.38
CA THR A 78 -9.68 -12.19 -22.13
C THR A 78 -8.86 -11.08 -21.47
N PHE A 79 -7.53 -11.21 -21.43
CA PHE A 79 -6.65 -10.18 -20.89
C PHE A 79 -6.84 -8.83 -21.59
N PHE A 80 -6.69 -8.79 -22.92
CA PHE A 80 -6.80 -7.52 -23.66
C PHE A 80 -8.19 -6.89 -23.59
N ARG A 81 -9.25 -7.71 -23.45
CA ARG A 81 -10.61 -7.20 -23.24
C ARG A 81 -10.78 -6.50 -21.88
N LEU A 82 -10.08 -6.94 -20.84
CA LEU A 82 -10.20 -6.39 -19.50
C LEU A 82 -9.32 -5.16 -19.28
N PHE A 83 -8.11 -5.17 -19.86
CA PHE A 83 -7.08 -4.19 -19.51
C PHE A 83 -6.65 -3.28 -20.64
N GLU A 84 -7.11 -3.50 -21.87
CA GLU A 84 -6.80 -2.73 -23.08
C GLU A 84 -5.32 -2.73 -23.49
N GLY A 85 -4.43 -3.20 -22.63
CA GLY A 85 -3.01 -3.29 -22.89
C GLY A 85 -2.21 -3.57 -21.62
N TYR A 86 -0.91 -3.69 -21.82
CA TYR A 86 0.04 -4.01 -20.76
C TYR A 86 0.17 -2.88 -19.73
N THR A 87 0.39 -1.65 -20.20
CA THR A 87 0.52 -0.46 -19.33
C THR A 87 -0.75 -0.22 -18.53
N GLY A 88 -1.92 -0.36 -19.16
CA GLY A 88 -3.22 -0.27 -18.48
C GLY A 88 -3.41 -1.34 -17.41
N PHE A 89 -2.97 -2.57 -17.67
CA PHE A 89 -2.96 -3.64 -16.66
C PHE A 89 -2.06 -3.30 -15.47
N LEU A 90 -0.81 -2.89 -15.71
CA LEU A 90 0.13 -2.62 -14.62
C LEU A 90 -0.33 -1.46 -13.73
N LEU A 91 -0.83 -0.36 -14.32
CA LEU A 91 -1.34 0.77 -13.55
C LEU A 91 -2.57 0.36 -12.73
N LYS A 92 -3.58 -0.27 -13.36
CA LYS A 92 -4.79 -0.72 -12.65
C LYS A 92 -4.44 -1.74 -11.56
N GLY A 93 -3.50 -2.64 -11.84
CA GLY A 93 -3.01 -3.62 -10.88
C GLY A 93 -2.34 -2.95 -9.67
N TYR A 94 -1.44 -1.99 -9.92
CA TYR A 94 -0.80 -1.18 -8.88
C TYR A 94 -1.81 -0.45 -8.00
N GLN A 95 -2.73 0.30 -8.61
CA GLN A 95 -3.75 1.06 -7.89
C GLN A 95 -4.68 0.14 -7.08
N MET A 96 -5.04 -1.02 -7.65
CA MET A 96 -5.82 -2.01 -6.93
C MET A 96 -5.03 -2.58 -5.73
N THR A 97 -3.75 -2.90 -5.89
CA THR A 97 -2.92 -3.36 -4.76
C THR A 97 -2.87 -2.30 -3.66
N CYS A 98 -2.68 -1.03 -3.99
CA CYS A 98 -2.73 0.06 -2.99
C CYS A 98 -4.09 0.12 -2.27
N LEU A 99 -5.20 0.04 -3.01
CA LEU A 99 -6.54 0.03 -2.43
C LEU A 99 -6.74 -1.17 -1.50
N LEU A 100 -6.31 -2.36 -1.92
CA LEU A 100 -6.39 -3.57 -1.10
C LEU A 100 -5.53 -3.45 0.16
N SER A 101 -4.36 -2.81 0.09
CA SER A 101 -3.55 -2.51 1.28
C SER A 101 -4.30 -1.60 2.27
N VAL A 102 -5.08 -0.63 1.78
CA VAL A 102 -5.94 0.22 2.64
C VAL A 102 -7.04 -0.60 3.32
N LYS A 103 -7.64 -1.56 2.62
CA LYS A 103 -8.65 -2.46 3.21
C LYS A 103 -8.04 -3.38 4.27
N VAL A 104 -6.84 -3.92 4.02
CA VAL A 104 -6.07 -4.70 5.01
C VAL A 104 -5.78 -3.84 6.25
N TYR A 105 -5.33 -2.59 6.04
CA TYR A 105 -5.10 -1.64 7.13
C TYR A 105 -6.37 -1.41 7.96
N LYS A 106 -7.53 -1.15 7.31
CA LYS A 106 -8.82 -0.97 7.99
C LYS A 106 -9.17 -2.19 8.86
N LYS A 107 -9.11 -3.39 8.27
CA LYS A 107 -9.41 -4.66 8.95
C LYS A 107 -8.63 -4.77 10.25
N TYR A 108 -7.31 -4.69 10.17
CA TYR A 108 -6.47 -4.86 11.36
C TYR A 108 -6.58 -3.69 12.34
N LEU A 109 -6.71 -2.45 11.86
CA LEU A 109 -6.86 -1.28 12.74
C LEU A 109 -8.11 -1.41 13.62
N SER A 110 -9.22 -1.90 13.05
CA SER A 110 -10.49 -2.07 13.79
C SER A 110 -10.43 -3.08 14.93
N GLU A 111 -9.40 -3.94 14.96
CA GLU A 111 -9.18 -4.94 16.00
C GLU A 111 -8.27 -4.43 17.14
N GLN A 112 -7.77 -3.19 17.05
CA GLN A 112 -6.81 -2.63 18.01
C GLN A 112 -7.42 -1.53 18.88
N GLU A 113 -6.99 -1.46 20.15
CA GLU A 113 -7.30 -0.35 21.06
C GLU A 113 -6.02 0.44 21.39
N LEU A 114 -5.64 1.36 20.51
CA LEU A 114 -4.36 2.08 20.54
C LEU A 114 -4.54 3.47 21.15
N ASP A 115 -3.54 3.94 21.90
CA ASP A 115 -3.43 5.38 22.16
C ASP A 115 -2.86 6.11 20.93
N LEU A 116 -2.67 7.42 21.03
CA LEU A 116 -2.17 8.21 19.89
C LEU A 116 -0.78 7.75 19.42
N ASP A 117 0.11 7.43 20.36
CA ASP A 117 1.50 7.11 20.05
C ASP A 117 1.62 5.74 19.40
N ASP A 118 0.88 4.77 19.93
CA ASP A 118 0.76 3.43 19.36
C ASP A 118 0.04 3.46 18.01
N PHE A 119 -1.01 4.27 17.86
CA PHE A 119 -1.67 4.48 16.57
C PHE A 119 -0.71 5.04 15.52
N CYS A 120 0.02 6.10 15.84
CA CYS A 120 0.98 6.71 14.90
C CYS A 120 2.11 5.75 14.54
N LYS A 121 2.57 4.93 15.49
CA LYS A 121 3.54 3.86 15.23
C LYS A 121 2.94 2.83 14.28
N TYR A 122 1.78 2.28 14.61
CA TYR A 122 1.07 1.27 13.84
C TYR A 122 0.83 1.71 12.39
N THR A 123 0.25 2.89 12.19
CA THR A 123 -0.01 3.43 10.84
C THR A 123 1.29 3.60 10.05
N ALA A 124 2.36 4.08 10.69
CA ALA A 124 3.67 4.20 10.03
C ALA A 124 4.26 2.84 9.65
N ASP A 125 4.17 1.83 10.53
CA ASP A 125 4.69 0.48 10.25
C ASP A 125 3.96 -0.15 9.06
N VAL A 126 2.62 -0.10 9.08
CA VAL A 126 1.80 -0.68 7.99
C VAL A 126 2.04 0.04 6.67
N PHE A 127 2.02 1.38 6.65
CA PHE A 127 2.15 2.15 5.41
C PHE A 127 3.56 2.06 4.83
N PHE A 128 4.58 2.15 5.68
CA PHE A 128 5.96 2.02 5.25
C PHE A 128 6.24 0.60 4.74
N GLY A 129 5.75 -0.42 5.45
CA GLY A 129 5.83 -1.81 5.03
C GLY A 129 5.18 -2.06 3.69
N ALA A 130 3.94 -1.60 3.48
CA ALA A 130 3.23 -1.73 2.21
C ALA A 130 4.02 -1.11 1.06
N ASN A 131 4.52 0.13 1.23
CA ASN A 131 5.28 0.81 0.19
C ASN A 131 6.59 0.09 -0.16
N CYS A 132 7.26 -0.52 0.83
CA CYS A 132 8.50 -1.25 0.64
C CYS A 132 8.32 -2.62 -0.05
N THR A 133 7.08 -3.09 -0.24
CA THR A 133 6.81 -4.29 -1.06
C THR A 133 6.98 -4.05 -2.56
N ILE A 134 6.99 -2.79 -3.00
CA ILE A 134 7.01 -2.44 -4.41
C ILE A 134 8.39 -1.87 -4.78
N PRO A 135 9.10 -2.44 -5.77
CA PRO A 135 10.35 -1.87 -6.29
C PRO A 135 10.21 -0.44 -6.82
N ASN A 136 11.23 0.40 -6.63
CA ASN A 136 11.26 1.78 -7.18
C ASN A 136 11.14 1.80 -8.71
N GLU A 137 11.80 0.86 -9.40
CA GLU A 137 11.74 0.71 -10.87
C GLU A 137 10.29 0.66 -11.38
N ILE A 138 9.40 -0.03 -10.65
CA ILE A 138 7.99 -0.18 -11.01
C ILE A 138 7.25 1.15 -10.88
N ILE A 139 7.44 1.87 -9.76
CA ILE A 139 6.80 3.16 -9.55
C ILE A 139 7.27 4.19 -10.57
N GLN A 140 8.59 4.25 -10.80
CA GLN A 140 9.18 5.18 -11.76
C GLN A 140 8.62 4.96 -13.16
N MET A 141 8.53 3.71 -13.61
CA MET A 141 7.92 3.37 -14.88
C MET A 141 6.45 3.81 -14.91
N LEU A 142 5.65 3.35 -13.95
CA LEU A 142 4.20 3.61 -13.92
C LEU A 142 3.90 5.10 -13.90
N TYR A 143 4.64 5.88 -13.13
CA TYR A 143 4.45 7.31 -13.04
C TYR A 143 4.81 8.02 -14.35
N LYS A 144 5.98 7.70 -14.94
CA LYS A 144 6.47 8.30 -16.19
C LYS A 144 5.60 7.96 -17.39
N GLU A 145 5.15 6.70 -17.51
CA GLU A 145 4.39 6.23 -18.68
C GLU A 145 2.95 6.74 -18.71
N ASN A 146 2.35 7.04 -17.55
CA ASN A 146 0.94 7.43 -17.48
C ASN A 146 0.72 8.94 -17.33
N ASN A 147 1.74 9.72 -16.92
CA ASN A 147 1.69 11.19 -16.80
C ASN A 147 0.44 11.70 -16.05
N LEU A 148 0.11 11.03 -14.95
CA LEU A 148 -1.09 11.31 -14.14
C LEU A 148 -0.81 12.40 -13.09
N ALA A 149 -1.84 13.14 -12.71
CA ALA A 149 -1.77 13.93 -11.49
C ALA A 149 -1.62 13.00 -10.28
N HIS A 150 -0.98 13.48 -9.22
CA HIS A 150 -0.72 12.68 -8.01
C HIS A 150 -1.99 12.00 -7.44
N LYS A 151 -3.09 12.74 -7.34
CA LYS A 151 -4.41 12.24 -6.90
C LYS A 151 -5.00 11.15 -7.81
N GLU A 152 -4.64 11.14 -9.08
CA GLU A 152 -5.08 10.13 -10.04
C GLU A 152 -4.17 8.91 -9.97
N PHE A 153 -2.89 9.10 -9.64
CA PHE A 153 -1.94 8.02 -9.42
C PHE A 153 -2.26 7.25 -8.12
N HIS A 154 -2.57 7.96 -7.03
CA HIS A 154 -2.96 7.40 -5.73
C HIS A 154 -4.38 7.82 -5.30
N PRO A 155 -5.42 7.27 -5.94
CA PRO A 155 -6.81 7.67 -5.67
C PRO A 155 -7.36 7.16 -4.32
N HIS A 156 -6.61 6.32 -3.61
CA HIS A 156 -7.03 5.69 -2.35
C HIS A 156 -6.81 6.56 -1.10
N LEU A 157 -6.07 7.67 -1.22
CA LEU A 157 -5.71 8.52 -0.07
C LEU A 157 -6.93 9.10 0.69
N PRO A 158 -8.02 9.55 0.03
CA PRO A 158 -9.20 10.02 0.75
C PRO A 158 -9.84 8.96 1.64
N GLU A 159 -9.81 7.69 1.20
CA GLU A 159 -10.39 6.59 1.96
C GLU A 159 -9.64 6.36 3.28
N ILE A 160 -8.31 6.53 3.28
CA ILE A 160 -7.50 6.43 4.49
C ILE A 160 -7.95 7.46 5.54
N ALA A 161 -8.22 8.70 5.13
CA ALA A 161 -8.67 9.74 6.06
C ALA A 161 -9.99 9.35 6.72
N SER A 162 -10.96 8.85 5.94
CA SER A 162 -12.24 8.37 6.47
C SER A 162 -12.08 7.18 7.43
N ILE A 163 -11.17 6.24 7.13
CA ILE A 163 -10.88 5.11 8.02
C ILE A 163 -10.32 5.58 9.36
N ILE A 164 -9.40 6.54 9.34
CA ILE A 164 -8.76 7.06 10.56
C ILE A 164 -9.77 7.84 11.40
N GLU A 165 -10.60 8.68 10.77
CA GLU A 165 -11.68 9.40 11.45
C GLU A 165 -12.69 8.43 12.09
N GLU A 166 -13.14 7.42 11.34
CA GLU A 166 -14.03 6.37 11.84
C GLU A 166 -13.41 5.67 13.06
N TYR A 167 -12.15 5.24 12.96
CA TYR A 167 -11.41 4.61 14.06
C TYR A 167 -11.31 5.53 15.28
N PHE A 168 -10.93 6.80 15.09
CA PHE A 168 -10.78 7.74 16.19
C PHE A 168 -12.10 7.95 16.92
N SER A 169 -13.21 8.06 16.20
CA SER A 169 -14.54 8.24 16.79
C SER A 169 -15.02 7.04 17.62
N GLN A 170 -14.51 5.84 17.34
CA GLN A 170 -14.93 4.59 17.99
C GLN A 170 -13.95 4.12 19.09
N ASN A 171 -12.68 4.52 19.01
CA ASN A 171 -11.64 4.10 19.93
C ASN A 171 -11.58 5.00 21.18
N GLN A 172 -11.82 4.43 22.36
CA GLN A 172 -11.96 5.17 23.61
C GLN A 172 -10.74 6.05 23.96
N LYS A 173 -9.53 5.62 23.58
CA LYS A 173 -8.28 6.32 23.87
C LYS A 173 -8.03 7.52 22.94
N THR A 174 -8.68 7.57 21.78
CA THR A 174 -8.48 8.62 20.76
C THR A 174 -9.75 9.40 20.41
N GLN A 175 -10.91 9.06 20.97
CA GLN A 175 -12.19 9.74 20.69
C GLN A 175 -12.23 11.24 21.04
N ASN A 176 -11.30 11.71 21.88
CA ASN A 176 -11.22 13.12 22.25
C ASN A 176 -10.52 13.98 21.20
N TYR A 177 -9.83 13.38 20.22
CA TYR A 177 -9.16 14.10 19.15
C TYR A 177 -10.16 14.48 18.07
N LYS A 178 -10.18 15.76 17.67
CA LYS A 178 -11.00 16.23 16.55
C LYS A 178 -10.25 15.98 15.26
N VAL A 179 -10.74 15.04 14.46
CA VAL A 179 -10.19 14.78 13.13
C VAL A 179 -10.97 15.60 12.12
N ASP A 180 -10.36 16.65 11.58
CA ASP A 180 -10.87 17.28 10.36
C ASP A 180 -10.47 16.38 9.18
N GLN A 181 -11.47 15.77 8.53
CA GLN A 181 -11.26 14.85 7.44
C GLN A 181 -10.54 15.52 6.26
N GLN A 182 -10.89 16.76 5.93
CA GLN A 182 -10.30 17.47 4.79
C GLN A 182 -8.84 17.83 5.05
N GLU A 183 -8.53 18.30 6.26
CA GLU A 183 -7.14 18.56 6.67
C GLU A 183 -6.32 17.27 6.69
N LEU A 184 -6.88 16.17 7.22
CA LEU A 184 -6.21 14.88 7.25
C LEU A 184 -5.92 14.35 5.84
N VAL A 185 -6.84 14.52 4.88
CA VAL A 185 -6.56 14.20 3.46
C VAL A 185 -5.36 15.00 2.95
N GLY A 186 -5.26 16.28 3.28
CA GLY A 186 -4.12 17.12 2.91
C GLY A 186 -2.80 16.64 3.52
N VAL A 187 -2.82 16.22 4.79
CA VAL A 187 -1.66 15.65 5.49
C VAL A 187 -1.24 14.33 4.85
N LEU A 188 -2.16 13.41 4.62
CA LEU A 188 -1.89 12.11 3.99
C LEU A 188 -1.37 12.26 2.56
N THR A 189 -1.92 13.21 1.79
CA THR A 189 -1.43 13.53 0.46
C THR A 189 0.00 14.08 0.50
N SER A 190 0.30 14.95 1.46
CA SER A 190 1.66 15.48 1.62
C SER A 190 2.67 14.40 2.04
N LEU A 191 2.26 13.51 2.95
CA LEU A 191 3.03 12.35 3.39
C LEU A 191 3.36 11.42 2.22
N ASP A 192 2.33 11.07 1.45
CA ASP A 192 2.46 10.19 0.31
C ASP A 192 3.31 10.81 -0.81
N LEU A 193 3.16 12.12 -1.07
CA LEU A 193 4.00 12.83 -2.03
C LEU A 193 5.49 12.82 -1.66
N VAL A 194 5.80 12.92 -0.36
CA VAL A 194 7.18 12.81 0.14
C VAL A 194 7.76 11.41 -0.14
N ILE A 195 6.97 10.35 0.06
CA ILE A 195 7.38 8.98 -0.30
C ILE A 195 7.54 8.84 -1.81
N LEU A 196 6.55 9.29 -2.57
CA LEU A 196 6.54 9.16 -4.02
C LEU A 196 7.77 9.82 -4.62
N ASN A 197 8.08 11.06 -4.25
CA ASN A 197 9.27 11.76 -4.75
C ASN A 197 10.56 11.04 -4.38
N ALA A 198 10.70 10.57 -3.14
CA ALA A 198 11.87 9.78 -2.73
C ALA A 198 12.10 8.55 -3.61
N ARG A 199 11.01 7.87 -4.00
CA ARG A 199 11.06 6.68 -4.86
C ARG A 199 11.28 7.03 -6.32
N LEU A 200 10.75 8.16 -6.79
CA LEU A 200 10.97 8.66 -8.15
C LEU A 200 12.42 9.09 -8.38
N ASP A 201 13.05 9.67 -7.35
CA ASP A 201 14.43 10.18 -7.38
C ASP A 201 15.48 9.11 -7.01
N ASP A 202 15.03 7.89 -6.68
CA ASP A 202 15.87 6.80 -6.16
C ASP A 202 16.72 7.23 -4.95
N ASP A 203 16.07 7.92 -4.00
CA ASP A 203 16.71 8.46 -2.81
C ASP A 203 17.41 7.32 -2.02
N PRO A 204 18.71 7.45 -1.70
CA PRO A 204 19.47 6.40 -1.02
C PRO A 204 18.99 6.11 0.42
N LEU A 205 18.16 6.98 1.00
CA LEU A 205 17.54 6.79 2.30
C LEU A 205 16.19 6.07 2.21
N TRP A 206 15.65 5.82 1.01
CA TRP A 206 14.44 5.01 0.84
C TRP A 206 14.65 3.59 1.40
N GLY A 207 13.63 3.05 2.07
CA GLY A 207 13.71 1.75 2.73
C GLY A 207 14.49 1.74 4.05
N THR A 208 15.04 2.87 4.49
CA THR A 208 15.65 3.03 5.82
C THR A 208 14.67 3.61 6.84
N SER A 209 15.05 3.59 8.12
CA SER A 209 14.26 4.20 9.19
C SER A 209 14.07 5.72 9.05
N PHE A 210 14.78 6.40 8.15
CA PHE A 210 14.63 7.83 7.91
C PHE A 210 13.21 8.20 7.45
N TYR A 211 12.73 7.61 6.37
CA TYR A 211 11.39 7.91 5.84
C TYR A 211 10.30 7.39 6.77
N TYR A 212 10.47 6.20 7.36
CA TYR A 212 9.60 5.71 8.42
C TYR A 212 9.39 6.73 9.55
N ASN A 213 10.49 7.24 10.12
CA ASN A 213 10.44 8.23 11.19
C ASN A 213 9.81 9.55 10.73
N LYS A 214 10.03 9.94 9.48
CA LYS A 214 9.41 11.13 8.89
C LYS A 214 7.89 10.99 8.81
N LEU A 215 7.38 9.85 8.34
CA LEU A 215 5.94 9.54 8.30
C LEU A 215 5.32 9.62 9.69
N LYS A 216 5.92 8.90 10.66
CA LYS A 216 5.44 8.86 12.05
C LYS A 216 5.39 10.27 12.67
N LYS A 217 6.43 11.08 12.47
CA LYS A 217 6.53 12.43 13.05
C LYS A 217 5.51 13.39 12.46
N ILE A 218 5.30 13.38 11.14
CA ILE A 218 4.32 14.27 10.49
C ILE A 218 2.90 13.88 10.93
N LEU A 219 2.58 12.58 10.94
CA LEU A 219 1.27 12.10 11.38
C LEU A 219 0.99 12.45 12.85
N LYS A 220 1.94 12.18 13.74
CA LYS A 220 1.83 12.56 15.16
C LYS A 220 1.72 14.08 15.34
N GLY A 221 2.50 14.84 14.57
CA GLY A 221 2.47 16.31 14.61
C GLY A 221 1.10 16.88 14.27
N TYR A 222 0.42 16.31 13.27
CA TYR A 222 -0.96 16.69 12.94
C TYR A 222 -1.89 16.48 14.14
N PHE A 223 -1.98 15.26 14.69
CA PHE A 223 -2.93 14.99 15.78
C PHE A 223 -2.64 15.76 17.06
N LEU A 224 -1.38 16.05 17.36
CA LEU A 224 -1.02 16.91 18.50
C LEU A 224 -1.44 18.38 18.28
N ALA A 225 -1.46 18.85 17.03
CA ALA A 225 -1.93 20.19 16.69
C ALA A 225 -3.47 20.28 16.62
N SER A 226 -4.15 19.16 16.41
CA SER A 226 -5.62 19.04 16.35
C SER A 226 -6.29 18.79 17.70
N GLN A 227 -5.55 18.87 18.83
CA GLN A 227 -6.10 18.79 20.19
C GLN A 227 -6.87 20.05 20.58
#